data_AF-A0AAF1KGT1-F1
#
_entry.id   AF-A0AAF1KGT1-F1
#
_cell.length_a   1.000
_cell.length_b   1.000
_cell.length_c   1.000
_cell.angle_alpha   90.00
_cell.angle_beta   90.00
_cell.angle_gamma   90.00
#
_symmetry.space_group_name_H-M   'P 1'
#
loop_
_entity.id
_entity.type
_entity.pdbx_description
1 polymer ?
#
loop_
_entity_poly.entity_id
_entity_poly.type
_entity_poly.pdbx_seq_one_letter_code
_entity_poly.pdbx_strand_id
1 'polypeptide(L)'
;MTLHSDVKYRNPILVFLARNGADVILSQLKTHGYMAVAVYTIPELFDALRSGGYALVVTTRPGIAMVRNIKLTPVLNLEVFFYDVILGDGSVHASKQFDGKAFMERIQISNVPRSTRKSSQPDLSKSGRNLRKARRTIGRWWRAAKSSFCNRAPVGEKQ
;
A
#
# COMPACT_ATOMS: atom_id res chain seq x y z
N MET A 1 -22.79 -11.75 26.90
CA MET A 1 -22.98 -12.35 25.56
C MET A 1 -22.65 -11.30 24.51
N THR A 2 -21.38 -11.20 24.13
CA THR A 2 -20.88 -10.24 23.13
C THR A 2 -20.86 -10.93 21.77
N LEU A 3 -21.62 -10.36 20.82
CA LEU A 3 -21.67 -10.78 19.42
C LEU A 3 -20.29 -10.60 18.79
N HIS A 4 -19.47 -11.67 18.79
CA HIS A 4 -18.35 -11.77 17.86
C HIS A 4 -18.94 -11.84 16.46
N SER A 5 -19.00 -10.69 15.80
CA SER A 5 -19.30 -10.61 14.38
C SER A 5 -18.22 -11.43 13.66
N ASP A 6 -18.61 -12.62 13.18
CA ASP A 6 -17.81 -13.54 12.37
C ASP A 6 -17.52 -12.85 11.03
N VAL A 7 -16.67 -11.81 11.05
CA VAL A 7 -16.05 -11.29 9.84
C VAL A 7 -15.03 -12.34 9.45
N LYS A 8 -15.50 -13.38 8.77
CA LYS A 8 -14.64 -14.36 8.09
C LYS A 8 -13.79 -13.60 7.08
N TYR A 9 -12.58 -13.23 7.47
CA TYR A 9 -11.54 -12.79 6.57
C TYR A 9 -11.21 -13.95 5.63
N ARG A 10 -11.90 -14.01 4.49
CA ARG A 10 -11.83 -15.16 3.57
C ARG A 10 -10.45 -15.34 2.94
N ASN A 11 -9.68 -14.25 2.85
CA ASN A 11 -8.41 -14.21 2.15
C ASN A 11 -7.28 -13.78 3.10
N PRO A 12 -6.12 -14.45 3.08
CA PRO A 12 -4.99 -14.09 3.93
C PRO A 12 -4.39 -12.73 3.55
N ILE A 13 -3.69 -12.13 4.51
CA ILE A 13 -2.86 -10.94 4.31
C ILE A 13 -1.45 -11.38 3.92
N LEU A 14 -0.88 -10.82 2.86
CA LEU A 14 0.51 -11.05 2.50
C LEU A 14 1.40 -10.00 3.18
N VAL A 15 2.47 -10.41 3.85
CA VAL A 15 3.45 -9.52 4.48
C VAL A 15 4.77 -9.66 3.74
N PHE A 16 5.20 -8.59 3.06
CA PHE A 16 6.49 -8.55 2.36
C PHE A 16 7.44 -7.59 3.06
N LEU A 17 8.28 -8.15 3.94
CA LEU A 17 9.21 -7.43 4.81
C LEU A 17 10.46 -8.29 5.07
N ALA A 18 11.52 -7.67 5.62
CA ALA A 18 12.62 -8.43 6.21
C ALA A 18 12.12 -9.28 7.39
N ARG A 19 12.73 -10.45 7.60
CA ARG A 19 12.27 -11.50 8.54
C ARG A 19 11.88 -10.95 9.91
N ASN A 20 12.76 -10.20 10.57
CA ASN A 20 12.50 -9.64 11.90
C ASN A 20 11.24 -8.76 11.94
N GLY A 21 11.04 -7.91 10.92
CA GLY A 21 9.87 -7.05 10.84
C GLY A 21 8.59 -7.82 10.51
N ALA A 22 8.70 -8.82 9.62
CA ALA A 22 7.58 -9.68 9.26
C ALA A 22 7.04 -10.46 10.46
N ASP A 23 7.92 -11.03 11.30
CA ASP A 23 7.51 -11.86 12.46
C ASP A 23 6.70 -11.06 13.48
N VAL A 24 7.06 -9.79 13.71
CA VAL A 24 6.30 -8.87 14.57
C VAL A 24 4.90 -8.64 14.01
N ILE A 25 4.81 -8.32 12.72
CA ILE A 25 3.53 -8.05 12.05
C ILE A 25 2.66 -9.30 11.98
N LEU A 26 3.23 -10.47 11.70
CA LEU A 26 2.52 -11.75 11.71
C LEU A 26 1.92 -12.04 13.10
N SER A 27 2.71 -11.85 14.16
CA SER A 27 2.27 -12.09 15.53
C SER A 27 1.11 -11.18 15.91
N GLN A 28 1.18 -9.90 15.52
CA GLN A 28 0.11 -8.95 15.75
C GLN A 28 -1.16 -9.31 14.97
N LEU A 29 -1.06 -9.59 13.67
CA LEU A 29 -2.20 -10.00 12.85
C LEU A 29 -2.87 -11.27 13.38
N LYS A 30 -2.08 -12.27 13.77
CA LYS A 30 -2.57 -13.52 14.37
C LYS A 30 -3.30 -13.28 15.69
N THR A 31 -2.78 -12.40 16.55
CA THR A 31 -3.41 -12.04 17.83
C THR A 31 -4.80 -11.43 17.64
N HIS A 32 -5.00 -10.72 16.53
CA HIS A 32 -6.28 -10.13 16.16
C HIS A 32 -7.14 -11.01 15.24
N GLY A 33 -6.79 -12.28 15.06
CA GLY A 33 -7.59 -13.26 14.32
C GLY A 33 -7.47 -13.21 12.80
N TYR A 34 -6.46 -12.52 12.26
CA TYR A 34 -6.21 -12.47 10.83
C TYR A 34 -5.27 -13.61 10.39
N MET A 35 -5.59 -14.24 9.26
CA MET A 35 -4.66 -15.13 8.58
C MET A 35 -3.64 -14.29 7.79
N ALA A 36 -2.36 -14.57 7.99
CA ALA A 36 -1.28 -13.87 7.31
C ALA A 36 -0.17 -14.82 6.87
N VAL A 37 0.47 -14.50 5.74
CA VAL A 37 1.61 -15.22 5.17
C VAL A 37 2.73 -14.21 4.97
N ALA A 38 3.94 -14.54 5.42
CA ALA A 38 5.12 -13.71 5.17
C ALA A 38 5.95 -14.26 4.01
N VAL A 39 6.49 -13.32 3.23
CA VAL A 39 7.50 -13.55 2.20
C VAL A 39 8.62 -12.54 2.41
N TYR A 40 9.85 -12.96 2.15
CA TYR A 40 11.05 -12.20 2.51
C TYR A 40 11.87 -11.82 1.30
N THR A 41 11.64 -12.48 0.17
CA THR A 41 12.37 -12.27 -1.08
C THR A 41 11.46 -11.89 -2.23
N ILE A 42 12.03 -11.27 -3.27
CA ILE A 42 11.29 -10.88 -4.48
C ILE A 42 10.73 -12.10 -5.23
N PRO A 43 11.48 -13.21 -5.42
CA PRO A 43 10.94 -14.42 -6.03
C PRO A 43 9.73 -14.97 -5.26
N GLU A 44 9.83 -15.07 -3.92
CA GLU A 44 8.71 -15.51 -3.08
C GLU A 44 7.48 -14.60 -3.23
N LEU A 45 7.69 -13.28 -3.28
CA LEU A 45 6.63 -12.31 -3.52
C LEU A 45 5.94 -12.53 -4.87
N PHE A 46 6.72 -12.81 -5.91
CA PHE A 46 6.22 -13.07 -7.25
C PHE A 46 5.35 -14.33 -7.29
N ASP A 47 5.86 -15.42 -6.72
CA ASP A 47 5.16 -16.71 -6.66
C ASP A 47 3.89 -16.61 -5.83
N ALA A 48 3.94 -15.96 -4.67
CA ALA A 48 2.79 -15.71 -3.83
C ALA A 48 1.70 -14.94 -4.60
N LEU A 49 2.03 -13.77 -5.15
CA LEU A 49 1.02 -12.91 -5.79
C LEU A 49 0.33 -13.56 -7.00
N ARG A 50 1.04 -14.42 -7.74
CA ARG A 50 0.48 -15.14 -8.90
C ARG A 50 -0.40 -16.31 -8.50
N SER A 51 -0.02 -17.06 -7.45
CA SER A 51 -0.73 -18.26 -7.01
C SER A 51 -1.86 -17.97 -6.01
N GLY A 52 -1.78 -16.87 -5.27
CA GLY A 52 -2.65 -16.58 -4.12
C GLY A 52 -3.74 -15.53 -4.37
N GLY A 53 -4.85 -15.70 -3.64
CA GLY A 53 -5.89 -14.71 -3.45
C GLY A 53 -5.71 -13.97 -2.12
N TYR A 54 -4.77 -13.01 -2.06
CA TYR A 54 -4.56 -12.19 -0.86
C TYR A 54 -5.51 -11.01 -0.82
N ALA A 55 -5.98 -10.65 0.38
CA ALA A 55 -6.85 -9.48 0.57
C ALA A 55 -6.09 -8.16 0.39
N LEU A 56 -4.88 -8.10 0.93
CA LEU A 56 -3.96 -6.97 0.83
C LEU A 56 -2.52 -7.42 1.03
N VAL A 57 -1.59 -6.55 0.66
CA VAL A 57 -0.15 -6.71 0.91
C VAL A 57 0.34 -5.62 1.87
N VAL A 58 0.97 -6.03 2.97
CA VAL A 58 1.69 -5.13 3.88
C VAL A 58 3.15 -5.11 3.47
N THR A 59 3.71 -3.91 3.25
CA THR A 59 5.11 -3.76 2.86
C THR A 59 5.64 -2.37 3.20
N THR A 60 6.94 -2.12 3.03
CA THR A 60 7.58 -0.80 3.13
C THR A 60 7.45 -0.02 1.84
N ARG A 61 7.81 1.27 1.85
CA ARG A 61 7.69 2.13 0.67
C ARG A 61 8.45 1.60 -0.55
N PRO A 62 9.68 1.04 -0.43
CA PRO A 62 10.38 0.42 -1.56
C PRO A 62 9.63 -0.78 -2.17
N GLY A 63 8.86 -1.52 -1.36
CA GLY A 63 8.09 -2.69 -1.79
C GLY A 63 6.86 -2.38 -2.64
N ILE A 64 6.33 -1.16 -2.54
CA ILE A 64 5.04 -0.79 -3.16
C ILE A 64 5.07 -0.94 -4.68
N ALA A 65 6.12 -0.43 -5.33
CA ALA A 65 6.23 -0.49 -6.78
C ALA A 65 6.32 -1.94 -7.27
N MET A 66 7.07 -2.79 -6.56
CA MET A 66 7.21 -4.21 -6.88
C MET A 66 5.86 -4.94 -6.82
N VAL A 67 5.11 -4.79 -5.72
CA VAL A 67 3.79 -5.43 -5.58
C VAL A 67 2.85 -5.00 -6.71
N ARG A 68 2.77 -3.70 -6.98
CA ARG A 68 1.84 -3.14 -7.97
C ARG A 68 2.20 -3.51 -9.41
N ASN A 69 3.48 -3.75 -9.70
CA ASN A 69 3.93 -4.22 -11.01
C ASN A 69 3.56 -5.69 -11.25
N ILE A 70 3.42 -6.50 -10.19
CA ILE A 70 3.09 -7.92 -10.30
C ILE A 70 1.58 -8.12 -10.38
N LYS A 71 0.81 -7.48 -9.48
CA LYS A 71 -0.65 -7.64 -9.40
C LYS A 71 -1.31 -6.38 -8.82
N LEU A 72 -2.50 -6.05 -9.30
CA LEU A 72 -3.33 -4.98 -8.76
C LEU A 72 -4.01 -5.40 -7.45
N THR A 73 -3.20 -5.62 -6.41
CA THR A 73 -3.64 -5.95 -5.05
C THR A 73 -3.57 -4.68 -4.18
N PRO A 74 -4.50 -4.47 -3.22
CA PRO A 74 -4.37 -3.40 -2.24
C PRO A 74 -3.02 -3.47 -1.50
N VAL A 75 -2.34 -2.33 -1.34
CA VAL A 75 -1.05 -2.25 -0.66
C VAL A 75 -1.14 -1.30 0.52
N LEU A 76 -0.64 -1.75 1.67
CA LEU A 76 -0.55 -1.00 2.91
C LEU A 76 0.93 -0.75 3.22
N ASN A 77 1.32 0.53 3.25
CA ASN A 77 2.68 0.93 3.62
C ASN A 77 2.82 0.88 5.13
N LEU A 78 3.73 0.06 5.65
CA LEU A 78 3.98 -0.06 7.09
C LEU A 78 4.61 1.21 7.68
N GLU A 79 5.41 1.94 6.90
CA GLU A 79 6.16 3.12 7.36
C GLU A 79 5.26 4.25 7.88
N VAL A 80 4.00 4.31 7.43
CA VAL A 80 3.06 5.38 7.83
C VAL A 80 2.59 5.23 9.28
N PHE A 81 2.84 4.07 9.90
CA PHE A 81 2.52 3.80 11.31
C PHE A 81 3.72 4.02 12.22
N PHE A 82 4.86 4.45 11.69
CA PHE A 82 6.00 4.84 12.51
C PHE A 82 6.01 6.34 12.69
N TYR A 83 6.05 6.79 13.95
CA TYR A 83 6.16 8.20 14.32
C TYR A 83 7.38 8.43 15.19
N ASP A 84 7.92 9.65 15.12
CA ASP A 84 9.02 10.08 15.95
C ASP A 84 8.48 10.43 17.35
N VAL A 85 9.17 9.97 18.39
CA VAL A 85 8.81 10.31 19.78
C VAL A 85 9.54 11.60 20.16
N ILE A 86 8.78 12.66 20.42
CA ILE A 86 9.34 13.93 20.89
C ILE A 86 9.38 13.90 22.42
N LEU A 87 10.56 14.11 22.99
CA LEU A 87 10.74 14.26 24.43
C LEU A 87 10.19 15.62 24.89
N GLY A 88 9.81 15.73 26.16
CA GLY A 88 9.18 16.94 26.72
C GLY A 88 10.06 18.21 26.67
N ASP A 89 11.34 18.09 26.34
CA ASP A 89 12.28 19.19 26.08
C ASP A 89 12.30 19.66 24.60
N GLY A 90 11.47 19.05 23.74
CA GLY A 90 11.44 19.32 22.30
C GLY A 90 12.52 18.58 21.51
N SER A 91 13.34 17.76 22.16
CA SER A 91 14.32 16.90 21.49
C SER A 91 13.63 15.68 20.87
N VAL A 92 13.95 15.36 19.62
CA VAL A 92 13.42 14.17 18.95
C VAL A 92 14.23 12.96 19.40
N HIS A 93 13.59 11.98 20.03
CA HIS A 93 14.22 10.71 20.34
C HIS A 93 14.55 9.99 19.02
N ALA A 94 15.77 9.48 18.88
CA ALA A 94 16.23 8.83 17.65
C ALA A 94 15.50 7.51 17.32
N SER A 95 14.60 7.04 18.20
CA SER A 95 13.80 5.84 17.98
C SER A 95 12.39 6.17 17.48
N LYS A 96 12.00 5.53 16.37
CA LYS A 96 10.62 5.55 15.90
C LYS A 96 9.76 4.57 16.68
N GLN A 97 8.57 5.00 17.06
CA GLN A 97 7.57 4.14 17.69
C GLN A 97 6.53 3.70 16.66
N PHE A 98 6.07 2.46 16.78
CA PHE A 98 5.07 1.87 15.91
C PHE A 98 3.66 1.99 16.52
N ASP A 99 2.73 2.62 15.80
CA ASP A 99 1.32 2.69 16.16
C ASP A 99 0.59 1.41 15.73
N GLY A 100 0.66 0.40 16.58
CA GLY A 100 -0.02 -0.87 16.35
C GLY A 100 -1.54 -0.75 16.30
N LYS A 101 -2.13 0.21 17.01
CA LYS A 101 -3.58 0.41 17.02
C LYS A 101 -4.06 0.97 15.68
N ALA A 102 -3.44 2.05 15.21
CA ALA A 102 -3.75 2.64 13.90
C ALA A 102 -3.50 1.65 12.75
N PHE A 103 -2.44 0.82 12.86
CA PHE A 103 -2.19 -0.26 11.92
C PHE A 103 -3.38 -1.23 11.83
N MET A 104 -3.87 -1.73 12.97
CA MET A 104 -4.98 -2.69 12.99
C MET A 104 -6.30 -2.09 12.51
N GLU A 105 -6.59 -0.84 12.88
CA GLU A 105 -7.76 -0.10 12.37
C GLU A 105 -7.70 0.01 10.84
N ARG A 106 -6.51 0.29 10.27
CA ARG A 106 -6.34 0.36 8.82
C ARG A 106 -6.51 -1.00 8.15
N ILE A 107 -6.00 -2.07 8.77
CA ILE A 107 -6.18 -3.44 8.28
C ILE A 107 -7.67 -3.80 8.24
N GLN A 108 -8.42 -3.47 9.29
CA GLN A 108 -9.86 -3.71 9.35
C GLN A 108 -10.61 -3.00 8.22
N ILE A 109 -10.33 -1.71 8.00
CA ILE A 109 -10.95 -0.91 6.92
C ILE A 109 -10.58 -1.47 5.53
N SER A 110 -9.34 -1.94 5.37
CA SER A 110 -8.83 -2.42 4.07
C SER A 110 -9.29 -3.83 3.72
N ASN A 111 -9.64 -4.64 4.73
CA ASN A 111 -10.13 -6.01 4.56
C ASN A 111 -11.63 -6.13 4.35
N VAL A 112 -12.40 -5.05 4.49
CA VAL A 112 -13.81 -5.05 4.08
C VAL A 112 -13.86 -5.15 2.56
N PRO A 113 -14.52 -6.17 1.98
CA PRO A 113 -14.71 -6.24 0.55
C PRO A 113 -15.35 -4.92 0.09
N ARG A 114 -14.69 -4.19 -0.80
CA ARG A 114 -15.37 -3.09 -1.50
C ARG A 114 -16.52 -3.75 -2.23
N SER A 115 -17.72 -3.66 -1.66
CA SER A 115 -18.96 -3.99 -2.34
C SER A 115 -18.87 -3.31 -3.69
N THR A 116 -18.72 -4.12 -4.73
CA THR A 116 -18.76 -3.66 -6.10
C THR A 116 -20.08 -2.95 -6.22
N ARG A 117 -20.04 -1.62 -6.17
CA ARG A 117 -21.19 -0.75 -6.43
C ARG A 117 -21.77 -1.31 -7.72
N LYS A 118 -22.94 -1.96 -7.61
CA LYS A 118 -23.64 -2.56 -8.74
C LYS A 118 -23.50 -1.55 -9.88
N SER A 119 -22.86 -1.96 -10.97
CA SER A 119 -22.94 -1.21 -12.20
C SER A 119 -24.42 -1.22 -12.56
N SER A 120 -25.15 -0.20 -12.12
CA SER A 120 -26.39 0.20 -12.74
C SER A 120 -26.00 0.48 -14.18
N GLN A 121 -26.15 -0.52 -15.05
CA GLN A 121 -26.13 -0.29 -16.48
C GLN A 121 -27.17 0.81 -16.73
N PRO A 122 -26.79 1.95 -17.32
CA PRO A 122 -27.78 2.83 -17.89
C PRO A 122 -28.38 2.06 -19.06
N ASP A 123 -29.69 1.87 -18.99
CA ASP A 123 -30.54 1.43 -20.07
C ASP A 123 -30.19 2.22 -21.34
N LEU A 124 -29.60 1.54 -22.33
CA LEU A 124 -29.28 2.11 -23.64
C LEU A 124 -30.55 2.17 -24.47
N SER A 125 -31.46 3.05 -24.06
CA SER A 125 -32.60 3.42 -24.86
C SER A 125 -32.65 4.94 -25.01
N LYS A 126 -32.44 5.36 -26.26
CA LYS A 126 -32.74 6.66 -26.87
C LYS A 126 -31.61 7.71 -26.92
N SER A 127 -31.17 7.90 -28.17
CA SER A 127 -31.01 9.20 -28.83
C SER A 127 -29.67 9.92 -28.68
N GLY A 128 -28.82 9.73 -29.70
CA GLY A 128 -28.48 10.81 -30.62
C GLY A 128 -27.77 12.04 -30.05
N ARG A 129 -26.50 12.17 -30.46
CA ARG A 129 -25.68 13.41 -30.52
C ARG A 129 -25.15 13.91 -29.18
N ASN A 130 -23.90 13.56 -28.88
CA ASN A 130 -22.79 14.49 -28.60
C ASN A 130 -21.57 13.73 -28.02
N LEU A 131 -20.94 12.88 -28.85
CA LEU A 131 -19.57 12.44 -28.60
C LEU A 131 -18.61 13.61 -28.89
N ARG A 132 -18.32 14.44 -27.90
CA ARG A 132 -17.09 15.27 -27.80
C ARG A 132 -17.16 16.23 -26.60
N LYS A 133 -16.86 15.74 -25.38
CA LYS A 133 -16.30 16.53 -24.25
C LYS A 133 -16.19 15.69 -22.97
N ALA A 134 -15.27 14.72 -22.93
CA ALA A 134 -14.85 14.11 -21.66
C ALA A 134 -13.46 13.46 -21.72
N ARG A 135 -12.53 14.06 -22.50
CA ARG A 135 -11.16 13.54 -22.67
C ARG A 135 -10.09 14.59 -22.33
N ARG A 136 -10.27 15.33 -21.21
CA ARG A 136 -9.34 16.41 -20.82
C ARG A 136 -9.13 16.63 -19.31
N THR A 137 -9.16 15.61 -18.44
CA THR A 137 -8.88 15.86 -16.99
C THR A 137 -8.27 14.69 -16.19
N ILE A 138 -7.48 13.79 -16.79
CA ILE A 138 -6.77 12.73 -16.02
C ILE A 138 -5.22 12.83 -16.15
N GLY A 139 -4.69 13.85 -16.82
CA GLY A 139 -3.26 13.95 -17.18
C GLY A 139 -2.40 15.01 -16.47
N ARG A 140 -2.81 15.56 -15.31
CA ARG A 140 -2.15 16.77 -14.74
C ARG A 140 -1.43 16.62 -13.40
N TRP A 141 -1.17 15.40 -12.88
CA TRP A 141 -0.44 15.24 -11.61
C TRP A 141 1.04 14.79 -11.75
N TRP A 142 1.49 14.36 -12.94
CA TRP A 142 2.87 13.86 -13.14
C TRP A 142 3.80 14.88 -13.80
N ARG A 143 3.78 16.15 -13.36
CA ARG A 143 4.82 17.13 -13.73
C ARG A 143 5.30 17.90 -12.51
N ALA A 144 6.02 17.20 -11.64
CA ALA A 144 6.94 17.79 -10.66
C ALA A 144 7.85 16.69 -10.11
N ALA A 145 8.91 16.32 -10.86
CA ALA A 145 10.15 15.69 -10.35
C ALA A 145 11.03 15.21 -11.53
N LYS A 146 11.60 16.14 -12.29
CA LYS A 146 12.79 15.88 -13.13
C LYS A 146 13.59 17.17 -13.28
N SER A 147 14.48 17.43 -12.32
CA SER A 147 15.73 18.16 -12.59
C SER A 147 16.58 18.18 -11.33
N SER A 148 17.43 17.17 -11.17
CA SER A 148 18.71 17.28 -10.46
C SER A 148 19.45 15.98 -10.73
N PHE A 149 20.17 15.91 -11.85
CA PHE A 149 21.40 15.14 -12.02
C PHE A 149 21.90 15.33 -13.45
N CYS A 150 23.00 16.10 -13.55
CA CYS A 150 24.04 16.15 -14.58
C CYS A 150 24.45 17.60 -14.84
N ASN A 151 25.56 18.02 -14.23
CA ASN A 151 26.63 18.70 -14.96
C ASN A 151 27.93 18.53 -14.19
N ARG A 152 28.78 17.66 -14.73
CA ARG A 152 30.21 17.58 -14.46
C ARG A 152 30.89 17.71 -15.81
N ALA A 153 31.58 18.82 -16.04
CA ALA A 153 32.65 18.93 -17.03
C ALA A 153 33.37 20.29 -16.90
N PRO A 154 34.63 20.39 -17.36
CA PRO A 154 35.67 21.21 -16.77
C PRO A 154 35.86 22.55 -17.49
N VAL A 155 36.40 23.55 -16.78
CA VAL A 155 36.95 24.77 -17.39
C VAL A 155 38.45 24.58 -17.52
N GLY A 156 38.92 24.61 -18.76
CA GLY A 156 40.31 24.56 -19.15
C GLY A 156 41.00 25.92 -19.12
N GLU A 157 42.32 25.81 -19.26
CA GLU A 157 43.37 26.82 -19.38
C GLU A 157 43.22 27.80 -20.58
N LYS A 158 44.09 28.83 -20.53
CA LYS A 158 44.50 29.86 -21.52
C LYS A 158 43.94 31.24 -21.18
N GLN A 159 44.72 32.31 -21.00
CA GLN A 159 46.11 32.66 -21.36
C GLN A 159 46.73 33.51 -20.25
#